data_AF-A0AAD6MLR8-F1
#
_entry.id   AF-A0AAD6MLR8-F1
#
_cell.length_a   1.000
_cell.length_b   1.000
_cell.length_c   1.000
_cell.angle_alpha   90.00
_cell.angle_beta   90.00
_cell.angle_gamma   90.00
#
_symmetry.space_group_name_H-M   'P 1'
#
loop_
_entity.id
_entity.type
_entity.pdbx_description
1 polymer ?
#
loop_
_entity_poly.entity_id
_entity_poly.type
_entity_poly.pdbx_seq_one_letter_code
_entity_poly.pdbx_strand_id
1 'polypeptide(L)'
;MSWLRSAVSKAVEAGNNNNLTRAVKTYADSVVHQAGQAVAEGAKILQDRIGNRNYKSAKQTAKRLEDAAISCRGLERVLLLRRWAVVLKQFEKLSGGFAEDKQTPVEQNVGPDVSSGSPRKTSLPMVLYYDSDVGGEPMTFRDVFLQSQALEGISMSVILEAPNEEEISLLLEVFRLCLTGGQEVHNAIVSSIQDLASAFASYQDEVLVKREELLQFAQDAITGLKINTDLARLLTSWSFYHLVFELSLNLFKLS
;
A
#
# COMPACT_ATOMS: atom_id res chain seq x y z
N MET A 1 4.62 65.02 33.71
CA MET A 1 6.01 64.55 33.57
C MET A 1 6.32 64.26 32.11
N SER A 2 6.79 65.28 31.39
CA SER A 2 6.92 65.34 29.92
C SER A 2 8.40 65.42 29.52
N TRP A 3 9.12 64.30 29.65
CA TRP A 3 10.56 64.25 29.33
C TRP A 3 10.89 63.06 28.41
N LEU A 4 10.27 61.90 28.63
CA LEU A 4 10.43 60.72 27.76
C LEU A 4 9.92 60.95 26.32
N ARG A 5 8.78 61.63 26.14
CA ARG A 5 8.25 61.94 24.79
C ARG A 5 9.10 62.99 24.05
N SER A 6 9.72 63.93 24.78
CA SER A 6 10.58 64.97 24.20
C SER A 6 11.96 64.44 23.78
N ALA A 7 12.52 63.48 24.53
CA ALA A 7 13.77 62.80 24.16
C ALA A 7 13.62 61.91 22.91
N VAL A 8 12.47 61.24 22.75
CA VAL A 8 12.20 60.38 21.57
C VAL A 8 11.99 61.22 20.30
N SER A 9 11.26 62.34 20.37
CA SER A 9 11.12 63.24 19.21
C SER A 9 12.44 63.88 18.80
N LYS A 10 13.28 64.29 19.76
CA LYS A 10 14.62 64.83 19.44
C LYS A 10 15.62 63.79 18.91
N ALA A 11 15.48 62.51 19.25
CA ALA A 11 16.31 61.45 18.69
C ALA A 11 15.90 61.08 17.25
N VAL A 12 14.62 61.24 16.90
CA VAL A 12 14.11 61.05 15.54
C VAL A 12 14.45 62.23 14.63
N GLU A 13 14.40 63.47 15.13
CA GLU A 13 14.81 64.66 14.36
C GLU A 13 16.33 64.85 14.24
N ALA A 14 17.13 64.33 15.17
CA ALA A 14 18.60 64.34 15.07
C ALA A 14 19.16 63.25 14.14
N GLY A 15 18.33 62.32 13.69
CA GLY A 15 18.71 61.20 12.84
C GLY A 15 18.29 61.38 11.38
N ASN A 16 18.80 62.40 10.69
CA ASN A 16 18.71 62.52 9.23
C ASN A 16 19.53 61.41 8.55
N ASN A 17 19.08 60.16 8.65
CA ASN A 17 19.77 58.99 8.14
C ASN A 17 18.88 58.23 7.14
N ASN A 18 18.60 58.89 6.02
CA ASN A 18 18.02 58.29 4.81
C ASN A 18 18.78 57.03 4.35
N ASN A 19 20.05 56.90 4.75
CA ASN A 19 20.92 55.79 4.43
C ASN A 19 20.64 54.53 5.26
N LEU A 20 20.24 54.65 6.54
CA LEU A 20 19.99 53.48 7.39
C LEU A 20 18.67 52.81 7.00
N THR A 21 17.61 53.61 6.83
CA THR A 21 16.29 53.10 6.40
C THR A 21 16.35 52.49 5.00
N ARG A 22 17.15 53.06 4.10
CA ARG A 22 17.40 52.50 2.76
C ARG A 22 18.21 51.20 2.85
N ALA A 23 19.28 51.15 3.62
CA ALA A 23 20.09 49.94 3.78
C ALA A 23 19.29 48.78 4.40
N VAL A 24 18.46 49.05 5.42
CA VAL A 24 17.57 48.04 6.02
C VAL A 24 16.52 47.57 5.01
N LYS A 25 15.93 48.48 4.23
CA LYS A 25 14.96 48.13 3.18
C LYS A 25 15.61 47.29 2.06
N THR A 26 16.79 47.67 1.59
CA THR A 26 17.54 46.92 0.56
C THR A 26 18.00 45.56 1.08
N TYR A 27 18.39 45.46 2.35
CA TYR A 27 18.73 44.18 2.97
C TYR A 27 17.51 43.28 3.12
N ALA A 28 16.36 43.82 3.56
CA ALA A 28 15.11 43.09 3.64
C ALA A 28 14.63 42.62 2.26
N ASP A 29 14.68 43.48 1.23
CA ASP A 29 14.33 43.12 -0.14
C ASP A 29 15.28 42.04 -0.70
N SER A 30 16.58 42.12 -0.38
CA SER A 30 17.57 41.10 -0.76
C SER A 30 17.35 39.76 -0.07
N VAL A 31 16.99 39.75 1.22
CA VAL A 31 16.69 38.52 1.96
C VAL A 31 15.39 37.90 1.46
N VAL A 32 14.37 38.71 1.14
CA VAL A 32 13.12 38.22 0.55
C VAL A 32 13.37 37.65 -0.85
N HIS A 33 14.19 38.30 -1.68
CA HIS A 33 14.56 37.77 -2.99
C HIS A 33 15.39 36.49 -2.88
N GLN A 34 16.37 36.43 -1.98
CA GLN A 34 17.21 35.26 -1.80
C GLN A 34 16.44 34.08 -1.18
N ALA A 35 15.53 34.35 -0.24
CA ALA A 35 14.61 33.35 0.29
C ALA A 35 13.63 32.88 -0.79
N GLY A 36 13.09 33.80 -1.61
CA GLY A 36 12.21 33.48 -2.73
C GLY A 36 12.91 32.63 -3.79
N GLN A 37 14.16 32.93 -4.11
CA GLN A 37 14.99 32.15 -5.04
C GLN A 37 15.38 30.80 -4.45
N ALA A 38 15.79 30.74 -3.18
CA ALA A 38 16.13 29.47 -2.53
C ALA A 38 14.91 28.54 -2.38
N VAL A 39 13.71 29.09 -2.14
CA VAL A 39 12.45 28.32 -2.11
C VAL A 39 12.04 27.87 -3.51
N ALA A 40 12.16 28.74 -4.52
CA ALA A 40 11.88 28.38 -5.91
C ALA A 40 12.87 27.34 -6.46
N GLU A 41 14.16 27.45 -6.12
CA GLU A 41 15.19 26.46 -6.46
C GLU A 41 15.01 25.16 -5.69
N GLY A 42 14.64 25.21 -4.41
CA GLY A 42 14.26 24.03 -3.63
C GLY A 42 13.05 23.31 -4.22
N ALA A 43 12.02 24.04 -4.66
CA ALA A 43 10.87 23.48 -5.36
C ALA A 43 11.25 22.91 -6.73
N LYS A 44 12.18 23.55 -7.45
CA LYS A 44 12.68 23.08 -8.74
C LYS A 44 13.53 21.81 -8.60
N ILE A 45 14.37 21.71 -7.56
CA ILE A 45 15.16 20.50 -7.25
C ILE A 45 14.23 19.33 -6.84
N LEU A 46 13.16 19.60 -6.09
CA LEU A 46 12.14 18.58 -5.80
C LEU A 46 11.40 18.15 -7.08
N GLN A 47 10.99 19.10 -7.93
CA GLN A 47 10.36 18.79 -9.22
C GLN A 47 11.28 18.02 -10.16
N ASP A 48 12.57 18.35 -10.23
CA ASP A 48 13.55 17.70 -11.11
C ASP A 48 13.90 16.27 -10.62
N ARG A 49 13.90 16.06 -9.30
CA ARG A 49 14.07 14.73 -8.70
C ARG A 49 12.80 13.87 -8.81
N ILE A 50 11.62 14.48 -8.87
CA ILE A 50 10.32 13.82 -9.09
C ILE A 50 10.09 13.54 -10.58
N GLY A 51 10.59 14.40 -11.48
CA GLY A 51 10.39 14.33 -12.93
C GLY A 51 11.14 13.19 -13.63
N ASN A 52 12.11 12.54 -12.98
CA ASN A 52 12.96 11.51 -13.58
C ASN A 52 12.53 10.06 -13.27
N ARG A 53 11.38 9.86 -12.61
CA ARG A 53 10.75 8.54 -12.43
C ARG A 53 9.37 8.54 -13.07
N ASN A 54 9.17 7.71 -14.09
CA ASN A 54 7.84 7.45 -14.68
C ASN A 54 6.97 6.69 -13.67
N TYR A 55 6.30 7.41 -12.77
CA TYR A 55 5.31 6.83 -11.86
C TYR A 55 4.02 6.49 -12.63
N LYS A 56 3.41 5.35 -12.27
CA LYS A 56 2.06 5.02 -12.73
C LYS A 56 1.04 5.49 -11.70
N SER A 57 -0.17 5.83 -12.14
CA SER A 57 -1.27 6.14 -11.22
C SER A 57 -1.64 4.89 -10.40
N ALA A 58 -1.67 5.03 -9.07
CA ALA A 58 -2.08 3.97 -8.16
C ALA A 58 -3.58 3.71 -8.32
N LYS A 59 -4.40 4.77 -8.31
CA LYS A 59 -5.85 4.71 -8.51
C LYS A 59 -6.25 4.01 -9.80
N GLN A 60 -5.62 4.38 -10.93
CA GLN A 60 -5.93 3.74 -12.21
C GLN A 60 -5.54 2.25 -12.22
N THR A 61 -4.45 1.90 -11.53
CA THR A 61 -3.98 0.52 -11.44
C THR A 61 -4.88 -0.31 -10.55
N ALA A 62 -5.25 0.19 -9.36
CA ALA A 62 -6.22 -0.43 -8.45
C ALA A 62 -7.53 -0.72 -9.18
N LYS A 63 -8.11 0.28 -9.85
CA LYS A 63 -9.33 0.11 -10.63
C LYS A 63 -9.22 -1.00 -11.68
N ARG A 64 -8.10 -1.06 -12.42
CA ARG A 64 -7.88 -2.13 -13.41
C ARG A 64 -7.77 -3.52 -12.79
N LEU A 65 -7.21 -3.62 -11.58
CA LEU A 65 -7.15 -4.87 -10.84
C LEU A 65 -8.56 -5.31 -10.41
N GLU A 66 -9.35 -4.38 -9.88
CA GLU A 66 -10.73 -4.60 -9.44
C GLU A 66 -11.63 -5.02 -10.59
N ASP A 67 -11.61 -4.27 -11.70
CA ASP A 67 -12.41 -4.56 -12.90
C ASP A 67 -12.08 -5.97 -13.43
N ALA A 68 -10.79 -6.32 -13.50
CA ALA A 68 -10.34 -7.64 -13.96
C ALA A 68 -10.75 -8.77 -13.01
N ALA A 69 -10.71 -8.53 -11.70
CA ALA A 69 -11.11 -9.51 -10.69
C ALA A 69 -12.59 -9.88 -10.83
N ILE A 70 -13.44 -8.87 -11.03
CA ILE A 70 -14.89 -9.04 -11.11
C ILE A 70 -15.31 -9.67 -12.44
N SER A 71 -14.60 -9.39 -13.55
CA SER A 71 -14.97 -9.88 -14.88
C SER A 71 -14.44 -11.27 -15.23
N CYS A 72 -13.32 -11.69 -14.64
CA CYS A 72 -12.64 -12.92 -15.07
C CYS A 72 -13.40 -14.20 -14.71
N ARG A 73 -13.43 -15.17 -15.62
CA ARG A 73 -14.05 -16.50 -15.40
C ARG A 73 -13.17 -17.60 -15.99
N GLY A 74 -13.31 -18.83 -15.51
CA GLY A 74 -12.54 -20.00 -15.95
C GLY A 74 -11.06 -19.73 -16.28
N LEU A 75 -10.66 -19.96 -17.54
CA LEU A 75 -9.27 -19.82 -17.98
C LEU A 75 -8.70 -18.41 -17.80
N GLU A 76 -9.51 -17.37 -17.96
CA GLU A 76 -9.05 -15.99 -17.76
C GLU A 76 -8.67 -15.75 -16.30
N ARG A 77 -9.45 -16.31 -15.37
CA ARG A 77 -9.22 -16.24 -13.93
C ARG A 77 -7.93 -16.98 -13.54
N VAL A 78 -7.68 -18.15 -14.11
CA VAL A 78 -6.41 -18.89 -13.97
C VAL A 78 -5.21 -18.02 -14.39
N LEU A 79 -5.26 -17.42 -15.58
CA LEU A 79 -4.17 -16.59 -16.11
C LEU A 79 -3.94 -15.33 -15.27
N LEU A 80 -5.02 -14.72 -14.77
CA LEU A 80 -4.98 -13.56 -13.91
C LEU A 80 -4.31 -13.89 -12.57
N LEU A 81 -4.75 -14.94 -11.90
CA LEU A 81 -4.18 -15.42 -10.64
C LEU A 81 -2.70 -15.78 -10.79
N ARG A 82 -2.32 -16.49 -11.86
CA ARG A 82 -0.91 -16.81 -12.16
C ARG A 82 -0.07 -15.53 -12.28
N ARG A 83 -0.57 -14.53 -13.02
CA ARG A 83 0.13 -13.26 -13.21
C ARG A 83 0.29 -12.51 -11.89
N TRP A 84 -0.75 -12.43 -11.08
CA TRP A 84 -0.70 -11.78 -9.77
C TRP A 84 0.29 -12.49 -8.84
N ALA A 85 0.24 -13.81 -8.75
CA ALA A 85 1.11 -14.57 -7.89
C ALA A 85 2.60 -14.39 -8.26
N VAL A 86 2.93 -14.37 -9.56
CA VAL A 86 4.31 -14.10 -10.04
C VAL A 86 4.81 -12.71 -9.61
N VAL A 87 3.97 -11.68 -9.69
CA VAL A 87 4.36 -10.31 -9.30
C VAL A 87 4.44 -10.17 -7.78
N LEU A 88 3.48 -10.72 -7.05
CA LEU A 88 3.41 -10.67 -5.58
C LEU A 88 4.59 -11.40 -4.92
N LYS A 89 5.02 -12.55 -5.46
CA LYS A 89 6.20 -13.31 -5.00
C LYS A 89 7.51 -12.52 -5.05
N GLN A 90 7.60 -11.46 -5.87
CA GLN A 90 8.78 -10.61 -5.92
C GLN A 90 8.99 -9.83 -4.60
N PHE A 91 7.90 -9.57 -3.88
CA PHE A 91 7.92 -8.80 -2.63
C PHE A 91 8.07 -9.68 -1.39
N GLU A 92 7.75 -10.97 -1.47
CA GLU A 92 8.06 -11.96 -0.42
C GLU A 92 9.58 -12.12 -0.23
N LYS A 93 10.33 -12.23 -1.35
CA LYS A 93 11.80 -12.41 -1.35
C LYS A 93 12.58 -11.20 -0.84
N LEU A 94 12.00 -10.01 -0.93
CA LEU A 94 12.62 -8.77 -0.44
C LEU A 94 12.45 -8.63 1.08
N SER A 95 11.34 -9.11 1.63
CA SER A 95 11.06 -9.12 3.08
C SER A 95 11.97 -10.09 3.84
N GLY A 96 12.30 -11.25 3.25
CA GLY A 96 13.18 -12.26 3.87
C GLY A 96 14.68 -11.91 3.87
N GLY A 97 15.10 -10.82 3.21
CA GLY A 97 16.52 -10.42 3.13
C GLY A 97 17.01 -9.56 4.30
N PHE A 98 16.11 -9.12 5.20
CA PHE A 98 16.44 -8.22 6.31
C PHE A 98 16.51 -8.91 7.68
N ALA A 99 16.23 -10.22 7.75
CA ALA A 99 16.06 -10.95 9.00
C ALA A 99 17.00 -12.15 9.11
N GLU A 100 18.30 -11.94 8.97
CA GLU A 100 19.31 -12.85 9.54
C GLU A 100 20.67 -12.16 9.61
N ASP A 101 20.91 -11.40 10.67
CA ASP A 101 22.28 -11.30 11.20
C ASP A 101 22.26 -10.99 12.70
N LYS A 102 22.33 -12.05 13.52
CA LYS A 102 22.87 -12.01 14.88
C LYS A 102 23.55 -13.35 15.24
N GLN A 103 24.88 -13.35 15.08
CA GLN A 103 25.94 -13.77 16.05
C GLN A 103 25.98 -15.26 16.49
N THR A 104 27.09 -16.03 16.56
CA THR A 104 28.59 -15.90 16.70
C THR A 104 29.18 -17.35 16.79
N PRO A 105 30.50 -17.70 17.05
CA PRO A 105 31.80 -16.99 17.09
C PRO A 105 33.03 -17.68 16.36
N VAL A 106 34.11 -16.90 16.11
CA VAL A 106 35.60 -17.19 16.17
C VAL A 106 36.16 -18.35 15.27
N GLU A 107 37.10 -18.14 14.33
CA GLU A 107 38.56 -17.94 14.53
C GLU A 107 39.27 -17.17 13.38
N GLN A 108 40.38 -16.55 13.75
CA GLN A 108 41.28 -15.68 12.97
C GLN A 108 42.09 -16.44 11.90
N ASN A 109 42.37 -15.80 10.76
CA ASN A 109 43.70 -15.79 10.14
C ASN A 109 43.82 -14.70 9.05
N VAL A 110 45.04 -14.18 8.92
CA VAL A 110 45.46 -12.89 8.31
C VAL A 110 45.79 -13.02 6.82
N GLY A 111 45.47 -11.98 6.00
CA GLY A 111 46.12 -11.71 4.70
C GLY A 111 45.27 -10.85 3.73
N PRO A 112 45.77 -9.71 3.19
CA PRO A 112 44.96 -8.76 2.44
C PRO A 112 45.03 -8.96 0.90
N ASP A 113 43.93 -8.63 0.22
CA ASP A 113 43.86 -7.73 -0.95
C ASP A 113 43.00 -8.21 -2.15
N VAL A 114 42.20 -7.25 -2.62
CA VAL A 114 41.43 -7.10 -3.88
C VAL A 114 40.61 -8.26 -4.48
N SER A 115 39.28 -8.20 -4.30
CA SER A 115 38.31 -8.17 -5.42
C SER A 115 36.90 -7.93 -4.89
N SER A 116 36.52 -6.65 -4.80
CA SER A 116 35.15 -6.25 -4.51
C SER A 116 34.29 -6.41 -5.76
N GLY A 117 33.36 -7.36 -5.75
CA GLY A 117 32.41 -7.56 -6.83
C GLY A 117 31.26 -8.46 -6.42
N SER A 118 30.53 -8.05 -5.39
CA SER A 118 29.25 -8.66 -4.97
C SER A 118 28.36 -8.98 -6.19
N PRO A 119 27.70 -10.15 -6.24
CA PRO A 119 26.79 -10.46 -7.33
C PRO A 119 25.65 -9.44 -7.25
N ARG A 120 25.57 -8.57 -8.26
CA ARG A 120 24.39 -7.72 -8.51
C ARG A 120 23.19 -8.64 -8.59
N LYS A 121 22.48 -8.82 -7.47
CA LYS A 121 21.11 -9.31 -7.45
C LYS A 121 20.37 -8.36 -8.38
N THR A 122 19.97 -8.88 -9.54
CA THR A 122 19.23 -8.17 -10.57
C THR A 122 17.90 -7.72 -9.98
N SER A 123 17.89 -6.59 -9.26
CA SER A 123 16.68 -5.89 -8.86
C SER A 123 16.08 -5.35 -10.14
N LEU A 124 15.09 -6.08 -10.69
CA LEU A 124 14.24 -5.58 -11.76
C LEU A 124 13.79 -4.14 -11.39
N PRO A 125 13.71 -3.22 -12.35
CA PRO A 125 13.29 -1.85 -12.06
C PRO A 125 11.89 -1.88 -11.45
N MET A 126 11.82 -1.65 -10.14
CA MET A 126 10.58 -1.68 -9.38
C MET A 126 9.70 -0.52 -9.88
N VAL A 127 8.58 -0.86 -10.49
CA VAL A 127 7.59 0.13 -10.93
C VAL A 127 6.93 0.69 -9.67
N LEU A 128 7.07 1.98 -9.46
CA LEU A 128 6.47 2.71 -8.34
C LEU A 128 5.20 3.42 -8.81
N TYR A 129 4.25 3.53 -7.89
CA TYR A 129 2.94 4.12 -8.12
C TYR A 129 2.76 5.37 -7.26
N TYR A 130 2.25 6.43 -7.85
CA TYR A 130 2.07 7.70 -7.13
C TYR A 130 0.95 8.51 -7.79
N ASP A 131 0.06 9.07 -6.97
CA ASP A 131 -0.96 10.01 -7.40
C ASP A 131 -0.73 11.35 -6.68
N SER A 132 -0.58 12.43 -7.44
CA SER A 132 -0.15 13.74 -6.90
C SER A 132 -1.19 14.41 -5.99
N ASP A 133 -2.44 13.95 -6.04
CA ASP A 133 -3.56 14.47 -5.24
C ASP A 133 -3.71 13.78 -3.88
N VAL A 134 -3.10 12.60 -3.69
CA VAL A 134 -3.20 11.85 -2.43
C VAL A 134 -2.15 12.30 -1.42
N GLY A 135 -0.96 12.71 -1.88
CA GLY A 135 0.18 13.03 -1.01
C GLY A 135 0.68 11.79 -0.26
N GLY A 136 1.96 11.44 -0.38
CA GLY A 136 2.49 10.25 0.30
C GLY A 136 3.78 9.71 -0.32
N GLU A 137 4.27 8.60 0.21
CA GLU A 137 5.39 7.87 -0.39
C GLU A 137 4.92 7.10 -1.63
N PRO A 138 5.73 6.99 -2.70
CA PRO A 138 5.39 6.13 -3.83
C PRO A 138 5.17 4.68 -3.40
N MET A 139 4.04 4.12 -3.80
CA MET A 139 3.59 2.77 -3.47
C MET A 139 4.23 1.72 -4.37
N THR A 140 4.47 0.52 -3.83
CA THR A 140 4.82 -0.66 -4.64
C THR A 140 3.57 -1.27 -5.29
N PHE A 141 3.76 -2.19 -6.24
CA PHE A 141 2.63 -2.97 -6.77
C PHE A 141 1.88 -3.72 -5.66
N ARG A 142 2.61 -4.28 -4.67
CA ARG A 142 1.99 -5.00 -3.55
C ARG A 142 1.08 -4.07 -2.75
N ASP A 143 1.52 -2.83 -2.51
CA ASP A 143 0.73 -1.88 -1.73
C ASP A 143 -0.55 -1.50 -2.46
N VAL A 144 -0.44 -1.16 -3.76
CA VAL A 144 -1.61 -0.88 -4.61
C VAL A 144 -2.55 -2.08 -4.68
N PHE A 145 -2.01 -3.29 -4.78
CA PHE A 145 -2.79 -4.51 -4.83
C PHE A 145 -3.56 -4.76 -3.52
N LEU A 146 -2.90 -4.61 -2.37
CA LEU A 146 -3.53 -4.79 -1.06
C LEU A 146 -4.58 -3.71 -0.75
N GLN A 147 -4.35 -2.46 -1.18
CA GLN A 147 -5.33 -1.37 -1.03
C GLN A 147 -6.55 -1.49 -1.96
N SER A 148 -6.39 -2.11 -3.13
CA SER A 148 -7.50 -2.34 -4.08
C SER A 148 -8.50 -3.38 -3.59
N GLN A 149 -9.72 -3.42 -4.14
CA GLN A 149 -10.73 -4.46 -3.89
C GLN A 149 -10.53 -5.76 -4.73
N ALA A 150 -9.32 -5.98 -5.26
CA ALA A 150 -9.08 -7.09 -6.19
C ALA A 150 -9.17 -8.49 -5.56
N LEU A 151 -8.80 -8.65 -4.27
CA LEU A 151 -8.91 -9.93 -3.57
C LEU A 151 -10.36 -10.28 -3.22
N GLU A 152 -11.15 -9.27 -2.88
CA GLU A 152 -12.57 -9.39 -2.63
C GLU A 152 -13.28 -9.75 -3.93
N GLY A 153 -12.99 -9.01 -5.01
CA GLY A 153 -13.55 -9.26 -6.34
C GLY A 153 -13.23 -10.67 -6.87
N ILE A 154 -11.99 -11.15 -6.71
CA ILE A 154 -11.62 -12.50 -7.18
C ILE A 154 -12.31 -13.57 -6.33
N SER A 155 -12.44 -13.36 -5.02
CA SER A 155 -13.15 -14.29 -4.12
C SER A 155 -14.63 -14.38 -4.49
N MET A 156 -15.27 -13.24 -4.74
CA MET A 156 -16.65 -13.19 -5.22
C MET A 156 -16.79 -13.90 -6.57
N SER A 157 -15.83 -13.71 -7.50
CA SER A 157 -15.87 -14.39 -8.80
C SER A 157 -15.85 -15.92 -8.68
N VAL A 158 -15.17 -16.45 -7.65
CA VAL A 158 -15.06 -17.88 -7.35
C VAL A 158 -16.31 -18.40 -6.62
N ILE A 159 -16.90 -17.58 -5.73
CA ILE A 159 -18.19 -17.92 -5.10
C ILE A 159 -19.30 -17.99 -6.16
N LEU A 160 -19.29 -17.07 -7.12
CA LEU A 160 -20.31 -17.01 -8.17
C LEU A 160 -20.14 -18.09 -9.25
N GLU A 161 -18.93 -18.58 -9.47
CA GLU A 161 -18.62 -19.66 -10.40
C GLU A 161 -17.54 -20.56 -9.80
N ALA A 162 -17.92 -21.79 -9.46
CA ALA A 162 -17.09 -22.72 -8.71
C ALA A 162 -15.69 -22.92 -9.33
N PRO A 163 -14.62 -22.93 -8.51
CA PRO A 163 -13.26 -23.04 -9.01
C PRO A 163 -12.92 -24.48 -9.39
N ASN A 164 -12.01 -24.65 -10.35
CA ASN A 164 -11.32 -25.91 -10.59
C ASN A 164 -10.08 -26.07 -9.68
N GLU A 165 -9.45 -27.25 -9.71
CA GLU A 165 -8.26 -27.59 -8.89
C GLU A 165 -7.07 -26.64 -9.07
N GLU A 166 -6.88 -26.14 -10.30
CA GLU A 166 -5.81 -25.19 -10.60
C GLU A 166 -6.11 -23.82 -9.99
N GLU A 167 -7.36 -23.36 -10.09
CA GLU A 167 -7.83 -22.11 -9.47
C GLU A 167 -7.70 -22.15 -7.95
N ILE A 168 -8.06 -23.27 -7.32
CA ILE A 168 -7.89 -23.50 -5.87
C ILE A 168 -6.42 -23.34 -5.47
N SER A 169 -5.53 -24.02 -6.19
CA SER A 169 -4.08 -23.99 -5.92
C SER A 169 -3.51 -22.57 -6.05
N LEU A 170 -3.94 -21.82 -7.06
CA LEU A 170 -3.50 -20.45 -7.30
C LEU A 170 -4.11 -19.45 -6.31
N LEU A 171 -5.37 -19.64 -5.92
CA LEU A 171 -6.04 -18.80 -4.93
C LEU A 171 -5.35 -18.92 -3.57
N LEU A 172 -5.02 -20.16 -3.15
CA LEU A 172 -4.20 -20.41 -1.96
C LEU A 172 -2.86 -19.69 -2.01
N GLU A 173 -2.20 -19.70 -3.16
CA GLU A 173 -0.92 -19.01 -3.34
C GLU A 173 -1.07 -17.49 -3.19
N VAL A 174 -2.08 -16.89 -3.82
CA VAL A 174 -2.35 -15.45 -3.72
C VAL A 174 -2.75 -15.06 -2.29
N PHE A 175 -3.61 -15.85 -1.64
CA PHE A 175 -4.03 -15.60 -0.25
C PHE A 175 -2.85 -15.68 0.72
N ARG A 176 -1.93 -16.61 0.54
CA ARG A 176 -0.72 -16.67 1.37
C ARG A 176 0.13 -15.41 1.29
N LEU A 177 0.19 -14.78 0.12
CA LEU A 177 0.99 -13.57 -0.11
C LEU A 177 0.31 -12.30 0.42
N CYS A 178 -1.01 -12.35 0.62
CA CYS A 178 -1.84 -11.17 0.83
C CYS A 178 -2.67 -11.17 2.11
N LEU A 179 -2.95 -12.32 2.73
CA LEU A 179 -3.77 -12.44 3.93
C LEU A 179 -2.92 -12.80 5.14
N THR A 180 -3.29 -12.26 6.29
CA THR A 180 -2.75 -12.65 7.58
C THR A 180 -3.14 -14.08 7.95
N GLY A 181 -2.41 -14.69 8.88
CA GLY A 181 -2.64 -16.07 9.34
C GLY A 181 -1.69 -17.10 8.73
N GLY A 182 -1.79 -18.33 9.23
CA GLY A 182 -1.02 -19.49 8.77
C GLY A 182 -1.71 -20.26 7.65
N GLN A 183 -1.07 -21.34 7.20
CA GLN A 183 -1.58 -22.19 6.13
C GLN A 183 -2.97 -22.76 6.43
N GLU A 184 -3.25 -23.06 7.70
CA GLU A 184 -4.54 -23.57 8.16
C GLU A 184 -5.65 -22.53 7.94
N VAL A 185 -5.35 -21.26 8.19
CA VAL A 185 -6.28 -20.14 7.96
C VAL A 185 -6.56 -19.99 6.47
N HIS A 186 -5.52 -19.99 5.64
CA HIS A 186 -5.68 -19.87 4.18
C HIS A 186 -6.48 -21.03 3.59
N ASN A 187 -6.20 -22.26 4.05
CA ASN A 187 -6.97 -23.45 3.65
C ASN A 187 -8.44 -23.35 4.07
N ALA A 188 -8.71 -22.92 5.31
CA ALA A 188 -10.08 -22.76 5.81
C ALA A 188 -10.87 -21.72 5.02
N ILE A 189 -10.24 -20.60 4.64
CA ILE A 189 -10.87 -19.56 3.81
C ILE A 189 -11.22 -20.13 2.43
N VAL A 190 -10.29 -20.83 1.78
CA VAL A 190 -10.56 -21.41 0.45
C VAL A 190 -11.65 -22.49 0.52
N SER A 191 -11.62 -23.36 1.53
CA SER A 191 -12.69 -24.33 1.78
C SER A 191 -14.04 -23.62 1.95
N SER A 192 -14.08 -22.56 2.76
CA SER A 192 -15.31 -21.78 2.98
C SER A 192 -15.83 -21.13 1.70
N ILE A 193 -14.94 -20.63 0.84
CA ILE A 193 -15.30 -20.10 -0.49
C ILE A 193 -15.88 -21.20 -1.38
N GLN A 194 -15.31 -22.40 -1.37
CA GLN A 194 -15.84 -23.54 -2.13
C GLN A 194 -17.21 -23.99 -1.60
N ASP A 195 -17.40 -24.00 -0.28
CA ASP A 195 -18.68 -24.32 0.35
C ASP A 195 -19.75 -23.28 -0.04
N LEU A 196 -19.40 -21.99 -0.01
CA LEU A 196 -20.26 -20.92 -0.51
C LEU A 196 -20.56 -21.07 -2.00
N ALA A 197 -19.57 -21.39 -2.84
CA ALA A 197 -19.78 -21.61 -4.27
C ALA A 197 -20.75 -22.78 -4.53
N SER A 198 -20.60 -23.86 -3.76
CA SER A 198 -21.47 -25.04 -3.82
C SER A 198 -22.90 -24.69 -3.41
N ALA A 199 -23.05 -23.93 -2.32
CA ALA A 199 -24.36 -23.44 -1.87
C ALA A 199 -25.01 -22.56 -2.93
N PHE A 200 -24.27 -21.60 -3.49
CA PHE A 200 -24.76 -20.66 -4.52
C PHE A 200 -25.19 -21.35 -5.81
N ALA A 201 -24.52 -22.45 -6.20
CA ALA A 201 -24.92 -23.24 -7.36
C ALA A 201 -26.29 -23.92 -7.20
N SER A 202 -26.73 -24.16 -5.95
CA SER A 202 -28.00 -24.81 -5.63
C SER A 202 -29.15 -23.83 -5.31
N TYR A 203 -28.85 -22.54 -5.17
CA TYR A 203 -29.82 -21.53 -4.75
C TYR A 203 -30.82 -21.17 -5.86
N GLN A 204 -32.11 -21.08 -5.51
CA GLN A 204 -33.16 -20.54 -6.39
C GLN A 204 -33.30 -19.02 -6.20
N ASP A 205 -33.60 -18.30 -7.28
CA ASP A 205 -33.67 -16.82 -7.35
C ASP A 205 -34.68 -16.15 -6.40
N GLU A 206 -35.52 -16.89 -5.67
CA GLU A 206 -36.46 -16.31 -4.69
C GLU A 206 -35.75 -15.81 -3.41
N VAL A 207 -34.46 -16.06 -3.25
CA VAL A 207 -33.66 -15.72 -2.06
C VAL A 207 -32.47 -14.80 -2.39
N LEU A 208 -32.64 -13.91 -3.38
CA LEU A 208 -31.58 -12.95 -3.79
C LEU A 208 -31.04 -12.16 -2.59
N VAL A 209 -31.90 -11.66 -1.70
CA VAL A 209 -31.47 -10.87 -0.52
C VAL A 209 -30.42 -11.60 0.33
N LYS A 210 -30.54 -12.93 0.54
CA LYS A 210 -29.51 -13.68 1.29
C LYS A 210 -28.23 -13.86 0.48
N ARG A 211 -28.31 -13.92 -0.85
CA ARG A 211 -27.16 -14.02 -1.75
C ARG A 211 -26.28 -12.78 -1.65
N GLU A 212 -26.88 -11.59 -1.71
CA GLU A 212 -26.13 -10.33 -1.58
C GLU A 212 -25.53 -10.18 -0.17
N GLU A 213 -26.27 -10.52 0.88
CA GLU A 213 -25.77 -10.48 2.27
C GLU A 213 -24.58 -11.42 2.48
N LEU A 214 -24.63 -12.64 1.94
CA LEU A 214 -23.52 -13.60 2.03
C LEU A 214 -22.29 -13.16 1.24
N LEU A 215 -22.47 -12.55 0.07
CA LEU A 215 -21.36 -11.98 -0.70
C LEU A 215 -20.71 -10.80 0.02
N GLN A 216 -21.52 -9.92 0.62
CA GLN A 216 -21.00 -8.81 1.43
C GLN A 216 -20.21 -9.33 2.63
N PHE A 217 -20.73 -10.37 3.30
CA PHE A 217 -20.03 -11.00 4.41
C PHE A 217 -18.66 -11.57 4.00
N ALA A 218 -18.60 -12.27 2.86
CA ALA A 218 -17.34 -12.77 2.32
C ALA A 218 -16.38 -11.63 1.97
N GLN A 219 -16.87 -10.55 1.36
CA GLN A 219 -16.08 -9.37 1.03
C GLN A 219 -15.48 -8.71 2.29
N ASP A 220 -16.30 -8.44 3.31
CA ASP A 220 -15.86 -7.79 4.56
C ASP A 220 -14.82 -8.63 5.28
N ALA A 221 -15.00 -9.96 5.25
CA ALA A 221 -14.09 -10.90 5.87
C ALA A 221 -12.72 -10.94 5.18
N ILE A 222 -12.70 -11.02 3.84
CA ILE A 222 -11.45 -10.96 3.07
C ILE A 222 -10.74 -9.62 3.31
N THR A 223 -11.50 -8.52 3.31
CA THR A 223 -10.97 -7.18 3.62
C THR A 223 -10.31 -7.15 5.00
N GLY A 224 -10.97 -7.71 6.02
CA GLY A 224 -10.46 -7.76 7.39
C GLY A 224 -9.22 -8.66 7.57
N LEU A 225 -8.97 -9.59 6.65
CA LEU A 225 -7.84 -10.51 6.71
C LEU A 225 -6.62 -10.05 5.91
N LYS A 226 -6.76 -9.05 5.02
CA LYS A 226 -5.63 -8.51 4.25
C LYS A 226 -4.49 -8.06 5.14
N ILE A 227 -3.27 -8.36 4.70
CA ILE A 227 -2.05 -7.81 5.27
C ILE A 227 -2.12 -6.31 5.08
N ASN A 228 -2.19 -5.59 6.19
CA ASN A 228 -2.33 -4.15 6.17
C ASN A 228 -0.99 -3.49 5.81
N THR A 229 -0.99 -2.56 4.85
CA THR A 229 0.21 -1.76 4.51
C THR A 229 0.46 -0.65 5.52
N ASP A 230 -0.58 -0.18 6.22
CA ASP A 230 -0.51 0.97 7.14
C ASP A 230 -0.77 0.63 8.63
N LEU A 231 -1.13 -0.61 8.97
CA LEU A 231 -1.57 -0.98 10.32
C LEU A 231 -0.68 -2.03 11.00
N ALA A 232 0.38 -1.53 11.63
CA ALA A 232 0.82 -2.05 12.92
C ALA A 232 -0.11 -1.65 14.09
N ARG A 233 -1.35 -1.17 13.85
CA ARG A 233 -2.02 -0.37 14.89
C ARG A 233 -3.51 -0.47 15.18
N LEU A 234 -4.36 -1.26 14.52
CA LEU A 234 -5.73 -1.48 15.04
C LEU A 234 -6.23 -2.89 14.74
N LEU A 235 -6.09 -3.75 15.75
CA LEU A 235 -6.72 -5.05 15.89
C LEU A 235 -8.20 -5.03 15.50
N THR A 236 -8.64 -6.07 14.80
CA THR A 236 -9.85 -6.81 15.23
C THR A 236 -9.64 -8.31 15.05
N SER A 237 -9.14 -8.96 16.11
CA SER A 237 -9.22 -10.42 16.30
C SER A 237 -10.67 -10.93 16.33
N TRP A 238 -11.66 -10.04 16.30
CA TRP A 238 -13.09 -10.34 16.21
C TRP A 238 -13.53 -10.82 14.81
N SER A 239 -12.89 -10.36 13.73
CA SER A 239 -13.36 -10.70 12.37
C SER A 239 -13.17 -12.18 12.02
N PHE A 240 -12.14 -12.85 12.53
CA PHE A 240 -11.88 -14.27 12.22
C PHE A 240 -12.86 -15.22 12.91
N TYR A 241 -13.08 -15.06 14.22
CA TYR A 241 -14.04 -15.89 14.95
C TYR A 241 -15.48 -15.61 14.50
N HIS A 242 -15.80 -14.35 14.19
CA HIS A 242 -17.09 -13.99 13.63
C HIS A 242 -17.27 -14.54 12.21
N LEU A 243 -16.24 -14.54 11.36
CA LEU A 243 -16.25 -15.15 10.01
C LEU A 243 -16.59 -16.64 10.06
N VAL A 244 -15.82 -17.41 10.82
CA VAL A 244 -16.02 -18.86 10.93
C VAL A 244 -17.36 -19.17 11.59
N PHE A 245 -17.74 -18.40 12.62
CA PHE A 245 -19.01 -18.58 13.33
C PHE A 245 -20.22 -18.24 12.45
N GLU A 246 -20.29 -17.06 11.83
CA GLU A 246 -21.40 -16.67 10.96
C GLU A 246 -21.46 -17.48 9.66
N LEU A 247 -20.33 -17.84 9.04
CA LEU A 247 -20.38 -18.75 7.88
C LEU A 247 -20.93 -20.11 8.28
N SER A 248 -20.47 -20.68 9.40
CA SER A 248 -20.99 -21.95 9.90
C SER A 248 -22.47 -21.84 10.28
N LEU A 249 -22.89 -20.73 10.89
CA LEU A 249 -24.27 -20.52 11.34
C LEU A 249 -25.22 -20.28 10.15
N ASN A 250 -24.77 -19.55 9.13
CA ASN A 250 -25.55 -19.30 7.93
C ASN A 250 -25.59 -20.52 7.01
N LEU A 251 -24.50 -21.29 6.88
CA LEU A 251 -24.54 -22.61 6.23
C LEU A 251 -25.50 -23.57 6.94
N PHE A 252 -25.52 -23.58 8.28
CA PHE A 252 -26.43 -24.41 9.07
C PHE A 252 -27.91 -23.98 8.95
N LYS A 253 -28.19 -22.69 8.77
CA LYS A 253 -29.56 -22.19 8.49
C LYS A 253 -30.04 -22.51 7.07
N LEU A 254 -29.17 -23.03 6.21
CA LEU A 254 -29.44 -23.34 4.81
C LEU A 254 -29.57 -24.84 4.52
N SER A 255 -29.21 -25.70 5.48
CA SER A 255 -29.49 -27.15 5.47
C SER A 255 -30.81 -27.47 6.16
#